data_AF-A0A5J4T0G5-F1
#
_entry.id   AF-A0A5J4T0G5-F1
#
_cell.length_a   1.000
_cell.length_b   1.000
_cell.length_c   1.000
_cell.angle_alpha   90.00
_cell.angle_beta   90.00
_cell.angle_gamma   90.00
#
_symmetry.space_group_name_H-M   'P 1'
#
loop_
_entity.id
_entity.type
_entity.pdbx_description
1 polymer ?
#
loop_
_entity_poly.entity_id
_entity_poly.type
_entity_poly.pdbx_seq_one_letter_code
_entity_poly.pdbx_strand_id
1 'polypeptide(L)'
;MITRFIYSLHLRERITWKIKRFYPNVSDKNVTVVFDKKLKFDLLKTDVGHQSIIFNGFYELELTNKILKIAKLWEGVMVDVGANYGYFSCLWASQNPQNKVYAFEASPMNVNPLKNNVDKIIYQNQSQWCPLLLVKKKEN
;
A
#
# COMPACT_ATOMS: atom_id res chain seq x y z
N MET A 1 -15.58 4.78 -4.07
CA MET A 1 -16.61 3.72 -3.96
C MET A 1 -17.56 4.08 -2.83
N ILE A 2 -18.87 3.89 -3.01
CA ILE A 2 -19.93 4.28 -2.06
C ILE A 2 -19.71 3.70 -0.64
N THR A 3 -19.22 2.46 -0.56
CA THR A 3 -18.85 1.81 0.72
C THR A 3 -17.85 2.61 1.55
N ARG A 4 -17.00 3.42 0.90
CA ARG A 4 -16.02 4.28 1.57
C ARG A 4 -16.61 5.53 2.21
N PHE A 5 -17.88 5.83 1.94
CA PHE A 5 -18.59 6.99 2.50
C PHE A 5 -19.66 6.59 3.51
N ILE A 6 -20.22 5.38 3.38
CA ILE A 6 -21.35 4.92 4.20
C ILE A 6 -20.90 4.14 5.45
N TYR A 7 -19.85 3.32 5.35
CA TYR A 7 -19.50 2.38 6.43
C TYR A 7 -18.23 2.80 7.18
N SER A 8 -18.15 2.50 8.48
CA SER A 8 -16.90 2.64 9.25
C SER A 8 -15.82 1.67 8.75
N LEU A 9 -14.53 1.94 9.03
CA LEU A 9 -13.43 1.11 8.53
C LEU A 9 -13.55 -0.37 8.95
N HIS A 10 -13.84 -0.63 10.22
CA HIS A 10 -14.06 -1.98 10.75
C HIS A 10 -15.23 -2.69 10.07
N LEU A 11 -16.32 -1.96 9.78
CA LEU A 11 -17.47 -2.54 9.13
C LEU A 11 -17.18 -2.88 7.67
N ARG A 12 -16.43 -2.01 6.96
CA ARG A 12 -15.97 -2.29 5.59
C ARG A 12 -15.22 -3.61 5.52
N GLU A 13 -14.21 -3.81 6.36
CA GLU A 13 -13.39 -5.03 6.39
C GLU A 13 -14.23 -6.32 6.48
N ARG A 14 -15.32 -6.30 7.26
CA ARG A 14 -16.22 -7.46 7.44
C ARG A 14 -17.18 -7.68 6.26
N ILE A 15 -17.59 -6.63 5.57
CA ILE A 15 -18.63 -6.71 4.52
C ILE A 15 -18.07 -6.72 3.10
N THR A 16 -16.78 -6.39 2.90
CA THR A 16 -16.15 -6.31 1.56
C THR A 16 -16.42 -7.55 0.72
N TRP A 17 -16.23 -8.74 1.30
CA TRP A 17 -16.42 -10.01 0.61
C TRP A 17 -17.86 -10.25 0.12
N LYS A 18 -18.85 -9.70 0.83
CA LYS A 18 -20.26 -9.77 0.44
C LYS A 18 -20.57 -8.79 -0.68
N ILE A 19 -19.95 -7.61 -0.65
CA ILE A 19 -20.26 -6.52 -1.57
C ILE A 19 -19.47 -6.61 -2.88
N LYS A 20 -18.27 -7.21 -2.87
CA LYS A 20 -17.38 -7.26 -4.05
C LYS A 20 -18.04 -7.87 -5.29
N ARG A 21 -18.92 -8.86 -5.11
CA ARG A 21 -19.63 -9.54 -6.20
C ARG A 21 -20.50 -8.58 -7.02
N PHE A 22 -20.98 -7.50 -6.39
CA PHE A 22 -21.83 -6.51 -7.04
C PHE A 22 -21.06 -5.42 -7.78
N TYR A 23 -19.73 -5.36 -7.62
CA TYR A 23 -18.89 -4.33 -8.25
C TYR A 23 -17.64 -4.95 -8.90
N PRO A 24 -17.79 -5.77 -9.95
CA PRO A 24 -16.64 -6.38 -10.66
C PRO A 24 -15.76 -5.35 -11.39
N ASN A 25 -16.34 -4.20 -11.76
CA ASN A 25 -15.72 -3.18 -12.61
C ASN A 25 -15.00 -2.07 -11.83
N VAL A 26 -14.68 -2.28 -10.54
CA VAL A 26 -13.92 -1.28 -9.78
C VAL A 26 -12.51 -1.14 -10.37
N SER A 27 -12.04 0.09 -10.52
CA SER A 27 -10.67 0.36 -10.97
C SER A 27 -9.66 -0.19 -9.98
N ASP A 28 -8.67 -0.93 -10.50
CA ASP A 28 -7.46 -1.37 -9.82
C ASP A 28 -6.26 -0.46 -10.12
N LYS A 29 -6.45 0.57 -10.96
CA LYS A 29 -5.45 1.59 -11.26
C LYS A 29 -5.66 2.85 -10.45
N ASN A 30 -4.55 3.46 -10.02
CA ASN A 30 -4.50 4.68 -9.23
C ASN A 30 -5.42 4.67 -8.00
N VAL A 31 -5.53 3.52 -7.35
CA VAL A 31 -6.34 3.33 -6.15
C VAL A 31 -5.74 4.13 -5.00
N THR A 32 -6.51 5.09 -4.50
CA THR A 32 -6.13 5.88 -3.33
C THR A 32 -6.32 5.07 -2.06
N VAL A 33 -5.32 5.11 -1.18
CA VAL A 33 -5.41 4.55 0.17
C VAL A 33 -6.09 5.54 1.13
N VAL A 34 -6.76 5.04 2.15
CA VAL A 34 -7.58 5.87 3.05
C VAL A 34 -6.75 6.71 4.00
N PHE A 35 -5.55 6.23 4.35
CA PHE A 35 -4.68 6.84 5.36
C PHE A 35 -3.77 7.93 4.83
N ASP A 36 -3.58 7.97 3.51
CA ASP A 36 -2.85 9.02 2.83
C ASP A 36 -3.39 9.17 1.40
N LYS A 37 -4.12 10.25 1.16
CA LYS A 37 -4.77 10.50 -0.14
C LYS A 37 -3.78 10.76 -1.27
N LYS A 38 -2.51 11.06 -0.95
CA LYS A 38 -1.46 11.24 -1.94
C LYS A 38 -1.07 9.89 -2.53
N LEU A 39 -0.99 8.84 -1.70
CA LEU A 39 -0.59 7.53 -2.17
C LEU A 39 -1.64 6.91 -3.10
N LYS A 40 -1.17 6.52 -4.29
CA LYS A 40 -1.97 5.88 -5.34
C LYS A 40 -1.27 4.63 -5.82
N PHE A 41 -1.99 3.52 -5.83
CA PHE A 41 -1.47 2.22 -6.22
C PHE A 41 -2.13 1.71 -7.50
N ASP A 42 -1.35 1.08 -8.36
CA ASP A 42 -1.84 0.11 -9.32
C ASP A 42 -1.75 -1.27 -8.67
N LEU A 43 -2.89 -1.93 -8.59
CA LEU A 43 -3.09 -3.17 -7.87
C LEU A 43 -3.51 -4.30 -8.81
N LEU A 44 -3.51 -5.52 -8.30
CA LEU A 44 -3.95 -6.71 -9.03
C LEU A 44 -5.30 -7.20 -8.48
N LYS A 45 -6.35 -7.20 -9.31
CA LYS A 45 -7.71 -7.60 -8.87
C LYS A 45 -7.82 -9.05 -8.38
N THR A 46 -6.98 -9.95 -8.88
CA THR A 46 -7.02 -11.36 -8.51
C THR A 46 -6.37 -11.63 -7.15
N ASP A 47 -5.55 -10.70 -6.65
CA ASP A 47 -4.92 -10.82 -5.34
C ASP A 47 -5.90 -10.43 -4.22
N VAL A 48 -6.00 -11.30 -3.21
CA VAL A 48 -6.93 -11.19 -2.09
C VAL A 48 -6.62 -9.96 -1.22
N GLY A 49 -5.35 -9.65 -1.00
CA GLY A 49 -4.92 -8.49 -0.22
C GLY A 49 -5.19 -7.18 -0.96
N HIS A 50 -4.89 -7.15 -2.25
CA HIS A 50 -5.17 -6.02 -3.12
C HIS A 50 -6.66 -5.71 -3.24
N GLN A 51 -7.53 -6.72 -3.25
CA GLN A 51 -8.97 -6.50 -3.18
C GLN A 51 -9.35 -5.67 -1.95
N SER A 52 -8.77 -5.94 -0.77
CA SER A 52 -9.05 -5.11 0.40
C SER A 52 -8.71 -3.63 0.16
N ILE A 53 -7.58 -3.35 -0.47
CA ILE A 53 -7.16 -1.97 -0.78
C ILE A 53 -8.08 -1.33 -1.83
N ILE A 54 -8.42 -2.06 -2.90
CA ILE A 54 -9.33 -1.61 -3.96
C ILE A 54 -10.68 -1.20 -3.35
N PHE A 55 -11.27 -2.06 -2.53
CA PHE A 55 -12.60 -1.85 -1.99
C PHE A 55 -12.60 -0.86 -0.82
N ASN A 56 -11.72 -1.07 0.14
CA ASN A 56 -11.76 -0.38 1.43
C ASN A 56 -10.82 0.82 1.51
N GLY A 57 -9.77 0.83 0.69
CA GLY A 57 -8.68 1.81 0.74
C GLY A 57 -7.57 1.42 1.72
N PHE A 58 -7.57 0.19 2.23
CA PHE A 58 -6.54 -0.31 3.15
C PHE A 58 -6.42 -1.83 3.09
N TYR A 59 -5.28 -2.33 3.54
CA TYR A 59 -5.02 -3.75 3.80
C TYR A 59 -4.73 -3.93 5.29
N GLU A 60 -5.35 -4.93 5.95
CA GLU A 60 -5.21 -5.22 7.39
C GLU A 60 -5.29 -3.98 8.30
N LEU A 61 -6.51 -3.60 8.70
CA LEU A 61 -6.76 -2.34 9.40
C LEU A 61 -5.94 -2.19 10.68
N GLU A 62 -5.92 -3.24 11.51
CA GLU A 62 -5.23 -3.20 12.80
C GLU A 62 -3.71 -3.03 12.63
N LEU A 63 -3.11 -3.80 11.73
CA LEU A 63 -1.67 -3.72 11.44
C LEU A 63 -1.32 -2.37 10.82
N THR A 64 -2.12 -1.90 9.86
CA THR A 64 -1.93 -0.57 9.27
C THR A 64 -1.91 0.52 10.33
N ASN A 65 -2.87 0.51 11.27
CA ASN A 65 -2.91 1.50 12.35
C ASN A 65 -1.68 1.43 13.26
N LYS A 66 -1.20 0.23 13.59
CA LYS A 66 0.04 0.06 14.38
C LYS A 66 1.25 0.64 13.65
N ILE A 67 1.41 0.31 12.37
CA ILE A 67 2.51 0.81 11.53
C ILE A 67 2.46 2.33 11.42
N LEU A 68 1.29 2.91 11.11
CA LEU A 68 1.13 4.37 11.00
C LEU A 68 1.41 5.10 12.31
N LYS A 69 0.99 4.52 13.45
CA LYS A 69 1.28 5.09 14.77
C LYS A 69 2.78 5.15 15.01
N ILE A 70 3.52 4.08 14.67
CA ILE A 70 4.98 4.03 14.85
C ILE A 70 5.66 5.00 13.87
N ALA A 71 5.29 4.96 12.59
CA ALA A 71 5.92 5.73 11.51
C ALA A 71 5.82 7.27 11.69
N LYS A 72 4.84 7.75 12.46
CA LYS A 72 4.63 9.18 12.75
C LYS A 72 5.45 9.71 13.93
N LEU A 73 5.86 8.84 14.86
CA LEU A 73 6.41 9.29 16.14
C LEU A 73 7.91 9.61 16.06
N TRP A 74 8.67 8.89 15.23
CA TRP A 74 10.13 8.99 15.18
C TRP A 74 10.64 8.81 13.75
N GLU A 75 11.82 9.34 13.44
CA GLU A 75 12.58 8.85 12.29
C GLU A 75 12.87 7.36 12.52
N GLY A 76 12.55 6.52 11.54
CA GLY A 76 12.84 5.10 11.65
C GLY A 76 13.07 4.41 10.31
N VAL A 77 13.62 3.20 10.43
CA VAL A 77 13.90 2.31 9.32
C VAL A 77 12.89 1.16 9.35
N MET A 78 12.16 0.97 8.25
CA MET A 78 11.35 -0.23 8.02
C MET A 78 12.12 -1.21 7.14
N VAL A 79 12.12 -2.47 7.53
CA VAL A 79 12.55 -3.60 6.70
C VAL A 79 11.30 -4.39 6.33
N ASP A 80 10.88 -4.27 5.07
CA ASP A 80 9.65 -4.87 4.55
C ASP A 80 10.00 -6.13 3.72
N VAL A 81 9.87 -7.30 4.34
CA VAL A 81 10.18 -8.59 3.71
C VAL A 81 8.91 -9.20 3.13
N GLY A 82 8.88 -9.38 1.81
CA GLY A 82 7.65 -9.73 1.10
C GLY A 82 6.80 -8.50 0.82
N ALA A 83 7.43 -7.41 0.38
CA ALA A 83 6.80 -6.11 0.20
C ALA A 83 5.61 -6.12 -0.78
N ASN A 84 5.47 -7.16 -1.61
CA ASN A 84 4.44 -7.31 -2.64
C ASN A 84 4.39 -6.05 -3.51
N TYR A 85 3.27 -5.33 -3.57
CA TYR A 85 3.14 -4.09 -4.35
C TYR A 85 3.49 -2.82 -3.54
N GLY A 86 4.03 -2.98 -2.33
CA GLY A 86 4.66 -1.93 -1.54
C GLY A 86 3.74 -1.20 -0.58
N TYR A 87 2.57 -1.74 -0.24
CA TYR A 87 1.56 -1.03 0.56
C TYR A 87 2.10 -0.49 1.89
N PHE A 88 2.76 -1.34 2.71
CA PHE A 88 3.31 -0.91 3.99
C PHE A 88 4.56 -0.06 3.84
N SER A 89 5.50 -0.46 2.97
CA SER A 89 6.67 0.34 2.57
C SER A 89 6.30 1.80 2.28
N CYS A 90 5.31 2.00 1.41
CA CYS A 90 4.87 3.30 0.96
C CYS A 90 4.16 4.11 2.06
N LEU A 91 3.32 3.45 2.87
CA LEU A 91 2.68 4.10 4.01
C LEU A 91 3.70 4.59 5.03
N TRP A 92 4.69 3.76 5.37
CA TRP A 92 5.77 4.12 6.29
C TRP A 92 6.56 5.32 5.77
N ALA A 93 7.01 5.25 4.53
CA ALA A 93 7.74 6.31 3.85
C ALA A 93 6.99 7.64 3.84
N SER A 94 5.67 7.62 3.66
CA SER A 94 4.88 8.84 3.53
C SER A 94 4.56 9.54 4.85
N GLN A 95 4.76 8.88 6.00
CA GLN A 95 4.43 9.48 7.29
C GLN A 95 5.47 10.50 7.77
N ASN A 96 6.74 10.34 7.39
CA ASN A 96 7.83 11.23 7.79
C ASN A 96 8.92 11.23 6.71
N PRO A 97 9.36 12.40 6.21
CA PRO A 97 10.40 12.47 5.17
C PRO A 97 11.75 11.86 5.57
N GLN A 98 12.03 11.71 6.86
CA GLN A 98 13.27 11.10 7.34
C GLN A 98 13.17 9.56 7.40
N ASN A 99 11.97 8.99 7.26
CA ASN A 99 11.80 7.54 7.28
C ASN A 99 12.53 6.89 6.11
N LYS A 100 13.08 5.71 6.36
CA LYS A 100 13.78 4.89 5.36
C LYS A 100 13.12 3.54 5.26
N VAL A 101 13.17 2.95 4.07
CA VAL A 101 12.56 1.65 3.81
C VAL A 101 13.51 0.78 3.00
N TYR A 102 13.70 -0.46 3.46
CA TYR A 102 14.34 -1.53 2.71
C TYR A 102 13.27 -2.55 2.35
N ALA A 103 12.87 -2.59 1.08
CA ALA A 103 11.79 -3.45 0.62
C ALA A 103 12.35 -4.61 -0.21
N PHE A 104 11.98 -5.82 0.19
CA PHE A 104 12.41 -7.06 -0.44
C PHE A 104 11.18 -7.78 -1.00
N GLU A 105 11.21 -8.10 -2.29
CA GLU A 105 10.15 -8.86 -2.94
C GLU A 105 10.74 -10.05 -3.68
N ALA A 106 10.28 -11.24 -3.31
CA ALA A 106 10.81 -12.50 -3.83
C ALA A 106 10.18 -12.92 -5.16
N SER A 107 8.91 -12.56 -5.40
CA SER A 107 8.19 -12.87 -6.63
C SER A 107 8.63 -11.93 -7.75
N PRO A 108 9.25 -12.46 -8.83
CA PRO A 108 9.65 -11.63 -9.97
C PRO A 108 8.48 -10.87 -10.60
N MET A 109 7.27 -11.44 -10.55
CA MET A 109 6.05 -10.83 -11.08
C MET A 109 5.67 -9.54 -10.34
N ASN A 110 6.05 -9.43 -9.06
CA ASN A 110 5.67 -8.32 -8.19
C ASN A 110 6.72 -7.19 -8.20
N VAL A 111 7.95 -7.47 -8.63
CA VAL A 111 9.06 -6.49 -8.63
C VAL A 111 8.73 -5.25 -9.47
N ASN A 112 8.21 -5.43 -10.68
CA ASN A 112 7.87 -4.30 -11.55
C ASN A 112 6.67 -3.50 -11.02
N PRO A 113 5.53 -4.12 -10.61
CA PRO A 113 4.46 -3.41 -9.92
C PRO A 113 4.89 -2.66 -8.66
N LEU A 114 5.73 -3.27 -7.83
CA LEU A 114 6.32 -2.63 -6.65
C LEU A 114 7.05 -1.36 -7.04
N LYS A 115 8.00 -1.47 -7.98
CA LYS A 115 8.76 -0.33 -8.47
C LYS A 115 7.85 0.78 -9.01
N ASN A 116 6.85 0.43 -9.83
CA ASN A 116 5.92 1.40 -10.39
C ASN A 116 5.13 2.16 -9.30
N ASN A 117 4.67 1.47 -8.26
CA ASN A 117 3.94 2.11 -7.17
C ASN A 117 4.83 3.03 -6.33
N VAL A 118 6.08 2.62 -6.11
CA VAL A 118 7.09 3.43 -5.41
C VAL A 118 7.43 4.68 -6.21
N ASP A 119 7.68 4.53 -7.51
CA ASP A 119 8.07 5.65 -8.38
C ASP A 119 6.98 6.72 -8.43
N LYS A 120 5.70 6.32 -8.40
CA LYS A 120 4.57 7.26 -8.29
C LYS A 120 4.62 8.12 -7.03
N ILE A 121 5.11 7.56 -5.93
CA ILE A 121 5.17 8.27 -4.64
C ILE A 121 6.35 9.22 -4.63
N ILE A 122 7.51 8.79 -5.14
CA ILE A 122 8.69 9.64 -5.28
C ILE A 122 8.37 10.84 -6.19
N TYR A 123 7.75 10.59 -7.34
CA TYR A 123 7.38 11.64 -8.29
C TYR A 123 6.35 12.63 -7.72
N GLN A 124 5.41 12.18 -6.88
CA GLN A 124 4.40 13.05 -6.27
C GLN A 124 4.95 13.87 -5.10
N ASN A 125 6.05 13.42 -4.48
CA ASN A 125 6.63 14.05 -3.30
C ASN A 125 8.02 14.61 -3.61
N GLN A 126 8.20 15.37 -4.69
CA GLN A 126 9.48 15.98 -5.16
C GLN A 126 10.30 16.78 -4.11
N SER A 127 9.83 16.88 -2.87
CA SER A 127 10.47 17.52 -1.71
C SER A 127 10.81 16.56 -0.55
N GLN A 128 10.37 15.30 -0.59
CA GLN A 128 10.65 14.28 0.42
C GLN A 128 11.44 13.13 -0.23
N TRP A 129 12.76 13.22 -0.18
CA TRP A 129 13.66 12.13 -0.57
C TRP A 129 13.51 10.97 0.42
N CYS A 130 12.77 9.92 0.05
CA CYS A 130 12.67 8.70 0.83
C CYS A 130 13.50 7.60 0.13
N PRO A 131 14.67 7.21 0.65
CA PRO A 131 15.48 6.17 0.01
C PRO A 131 14.78 4.83 0.20
N LEU A 132 14.15 4.34 -0.89
CA LEU A 132 13.71 2.95 -0.99
C LEU A 132 14.79 2.15 -1.72
N LEU A 133 15.36 1.17 -1.03
CA LEU A 133 16.22 0.18 -1.67
C LEU A 133 15.38 -1.03 -2.05
N LEU A 134 15.24 -1.29 -3.36
CA LEU A 134 14.69 -2.53 -3.89
C LEU A 134 15.84 -3.51 -4.16
N VAL A 135 15.90 -4.61 -3.41
CA VAL A 135 16.90 -5.65 -3.63
C VAL A 135 16.26 -6.82 -4.38
N LYS A 136 16.66 -7.01 -5.64
CA LYS A 136 16.27 -8.19 -6.43
C LYS A 136 17.07 -9.40 -5.93
N LYS A 137 16.41 -10.54 -5.73
CA LYS A 137 17.09 -11.82 -5.47
C LYS A 137 17.99 -12.17 -6.66
N LYS A 138 19.26 -12.50 -6.38
CA LYS A 138 20.19 -13.05 -7.38
C LYS A 138 19.61 -14.39 -7.85
N GLU A 139 19.32 -14.49 -9.14
CA GLU A 139 19.04 -15.77 -9.80
C GLU A 139 20.37 -16.53 -9.85
N ASN A 140 20.43 -17.69 -9.18
CA ASN A 140 21.53 -18.66 -9.27
C ASN A 140 21.19 -19.70 -10.31
#